data_AF-A0A241Q4S3-F1
#
_entry.id   AF-A0A241Q4S3-F1
#
_cell.length_a   1.000
_cell.length_b   1.000
_cell.length_c   1.000
_cell.angle_alpha   90.00
_cell.angle_beta   90.00
_cell.angle_gamma   90.00
#
_symmetry.space_group_name_H-M   'P 1'
#
loop_
_entity.id
_entity.type
_entity.pdbx_description
1 polymer ?
#
loop_
_entity_poly.entity_id
_entity_poly.type
_entity_poly.pdbx_seq_one_letter_code
_entity_poly.pdbx_strand_id
1 'polypeptide(L)' 'MGCEHCIKSVREVLEGINGVKVLDVKIGSAEIETENDSVLNEIKEKLDDAGYDLV' A
#
# COMPACT_ATOMS: atom_id res chain seq x y z
N MET A 1 -18.02 12.07 1.06
CA MET A 1 -16.70 12.69 1.31
C MET A 1 -15.87 11.70 2.10
N GLY A 2 -15.25 10.71 1.44
CA GLY A 2 -14.70 9.54 2.13
C GLY A 2 -13.61 8.82 1.35
N CYS A 3 -12.74 9.59 0.67
CA CYS A 3 -11.79 9.03 -0.27
C CYS A 3 -10.34 9.43 0.07
N GLU A 4 -10.12 10.69 0.41
CA GLU A 4 -8.75 11.20 0.62
C GLU A 4 -8.03 10.57 1.82
N HIS A 5 -8.76 10.20 2.88
CA HIS A 5 -8.20 9.47 4.02
C HIS A 5 -7.76 8.05 3.66
N CYS A 6 -8.50 7.34 2.81
CA CYS A 6 -8.11 6.00 2.37
C CYS A 6 -6.80 6.05 1.57
N ILE A 7 -6.66 7.02 0.65
CA ILE A 7 -5.41 7.22 -0.10
C ILE A 7 -4.26 7.52 0.86
N LYS A 8 -4.46 8.46 1.79
CA LYS A 8 -3.41 8.84 2.75
C LYS A 8 -2.99 7.66 3.62
N SER A 9 -3.94 6.92 4.20
CA SER A 9 -3.61 5.74 5.00
C SER A 9 -2.82 4.70 4.20
N VAL A 10 -3.29 4.33 3.01
CA VAL A 10 -2.58 3.34 2.17
C VAL A 10 -1.19 3.85 1.80
N ARG A 11 -1.10 5.13 1.42
CA ARG A 11 0.17 5.76 1.09
C ARG A 11 1.15 5.77 2.26
N GLU A 12 0.71 6.18 3.45
CA GLU A 12 1.55 6.20 4.66
C GLU A 12 2.01 4.78 5.05
N VAL A 13 1.12 3.79 4.94
CA VAL A 13 1.45 2.39 5.16
C VAL A 13 2.55 1.94 4.20
N LEU A 14 2.38 2.20 2.89
CA LEU A 14 3.33 1.78 1.86
C LEU A 14 4.67 2.54 1.95
N GLU A 15 4.65 3.86 2.23
CA GLU A 15 5.85 4.67 2.44
C GLU A 15 6.59 4.28 3.73
N GLY A 16 5.91 3.63 4.68
CA GLY A 16 6.51 3.09 5.90
C GLY A 16 7.24 1.75 5.70
N ILE A 17 7.09 1.10 4.56
CA ILE A 17 7.71 -0.21 4.27
C ILE A 17 9.06 0.01 3.58
N ASN A 18 10.12 -0.49 4.21
CA ASN A 18 11.48 -0.28 3.71
C ASN A 18 11.75 -1.20 2.50
N GLY A 19 12.00 -0.61 1.33
CA GLY A 19 12.17 -1.36 0.07
C GLY A 19 10.91 -1.40 -0.81
N VAL A 20 9.88 -0.62 -0.46
CA VAL A 20 8.73 -0.30 -1.31
C VAL A 20 8.91 1.10 -1.87
N LYS A 21 8.60 1.24 -3.16
CA LYS A 21 8.56 2.52 -3.84
C LYS A 21 7.16 2.73 -4.37
N VAL A 22 6.46 3.70 -3.77
CA VAL A 22 5.10 4.06 -4.16
C VAL A 22 5.15 4.85 -5.46
N LEU A 23 4.58 4.32 -6.53
CA LEU A 23 4.51 4.97 -7.84
C LEU A 23 3.27 5.87 -7.91
N ASP A 24 2.11 5.32 -7.58
CA ASP A 24 0.85 6.04 -7.61
C ASP A 24 -0.17 5.42 -6.65
N VAL A 25 -1.00 6.23 -6.00
CA VAL A 25 -2.06 5.73 -5.11
C VAL A 25 -3.35 6.46 -5.45
N LYS A 26 -4.38 5.69 -5.81
CA LYS A 26 -5.70 6.13 -6.20
C LYS A 26 -6.76 5.45 -5.34
N ILE A 27 -7.97 5.97 -5.36
CA ILE A 27 -9.10 5.29 -4.73
C ILE A 27 -9.32 3.94 -5.41
N GLY A 28 -9.13 2.86 -4.66
CA GLY A 28 -9.34 1.49 -5.12
C GLY A 28 -8.18 0.88 -5.89
N SER A 29 -7.04 1.58 -6.06
CA SER A 29 -5.86 1.01 -6.72
C SER A 29 -4.59 1.72 -6.28
N ALA A 30 -3.54 0.95 -5.96
CA ALA A 30 -2.21 1.47 -5.68
C ALA A 30 -1.19 0.77 -6.57
N GLU A 31 -0.29 1.54 -7.16
CA GLU A 31 0.83 1.07 -7.95
C GLU A 31 2.11 1.26 -7.14
N ILE A 32 2.82 0.16 -6.91
CA ILE A 32 4.03 0.13 -6.12
C ILE A 32 5.09 -0.73 -6.83
N GLU A 33 6.34 -0.41 -6.57
CA GLU A 33 7.50 -1.10 -7.08
C GLU A 33 8.31 -1.62 -5.90
N THR A 34 8.59 -2.93 -5.89
CA THR A 34 9.31 -3.58 -4.79
C THR A 34 10.56 -4.25 -5.33
N GLU A 35 11.70 -4.06 -4.66
CA GLU A 35 12.96 -4.67 -5.10
C GLU A 35 13.07 -6.15 -4.72
N ASN A 36 12.23 -6.64 -3.79
CA ASN A 36 12.26 -8.01 -3.30
C ASN A 36 10.86 -8.58 -3.04
N ASP A 37 10.67 -9.86 -3.36
CA ASP A 37 9.43 -10.61 -3.13
C ASP A 37 9.10 -10.74 -1.63
N SER A 38 10.12 -10.73 -0.76
CA SER A 38 9.92 -10.72 0.70
C SER A 38 9.13 -9.50 1.18
N VAL A 39 9.20 -8.38 0.45
CA VAL A 39 8.51 -7.13 0.81
C VAL A 39 7.03 -7.20 0.42
N LEU A 40 6.68 -7.94 -0.65
CA LEU A 40 5.29 -8.17 -1.07
C LEU A 40 4.45 -8.79 0.06
N ASN A 41 5.02 -9.71 0.82
CA ASN A 41 4.32 -10.37 1.91
C ASN A 41 4.04 -9.40 3.08
N GLU A 42 5.01 -8.52 3.39
CA GLU A 42 4.85 -7.49 4.43
C GLU A 42 3.81 -6.44 4.02
N ILE A 43 3.83 -6.01 2.75
CA ILE A 43 2.79 -5.12 2.20
C ILE A 43 1.41 -5.75 2.34
N LYS A 44 1.29 -7.05 2.02
CA LYS A 44 0.01 -7.75 2.09
C LYS A 44 -0.54 -7.80 3.51
N GLU A 45 0.26 -8.14 4.51
CA GLU A 45 -0.17 -8.10 5.91
C GLU A 45 -0.59 -6.70 6.34
N LYS A 46 0.18 -5.67 5.95
CA LYS A 46 -0.11 -4.28 6.31
C LYS A 46 -1.38 -3.74 5.66
N LEU A 47 -1.64 -4.13 4.42
CA LEU A 47 -2.86 -3.77 3.70
C LEU A 47 -4.07 -4.50 4.28
N ASP A 48 -3.94 -5.78 4.62
CA ASP A 48 -4.99 -6.59 5.27
C ASP A 48 -5.41 -5.98 6.63
N ASP A 49 -4.45 -5.60 7.46
CA ASP A 49 -4.70 -4.92 8.75
C ASP A 49 -5.42 -3.57 8.57
N ALA A 50 -5.12 -2.88 7.46
CA ALA A 50 -5.79 -1.65 7.06
C ALA A 50 -7.16 -1.89 6.36
N GLY A 51 -7.54 -3.14 6.11
CA GLY A 51 -8.80 -3.54 5.48
C GLY A 51 -8.80 -3.54 3.95
N TYR A 52 -7.63 -3.69 3.32
CA TYR A 52 -7.45 -3.73 1.87
C TYR A 52 -6.94 -5.11 1.43
N ASP A 53 -7.59 -5.70 0.42
CA ASP A 53 -7.20 -6.98 -0.15
C ASP A 53 -6.34 -6.77 -1.41
N LEU A 54 -5.29 -7.59 -1.55
CA LEU A 54 -4.37 -7.56 -2.70
C LEU A 54 -4.87 -8.58 -3.74
N VAL A 55 -5.43 -8.07 -4.85
CA VAL A 55 -6.04 -8.87 -5.94
C VAL A 55 -5.25 -8.82 -7.25
#